data_AF-A0A9E5DC62-F1
#
_entry.id   AF-A0A9E5DC62-F1
#
_cell.length_a   1.000
_cell.length_b   1.000
_cell.length_c   1.000
_cell.angle_alpha   90.00
_cell.angle_beta   90.00
_cell.angle_gamma   90.00
#
_symmetry.space_group_name_H-M   'P 1'
#
loop_
_entity.id
_entity.type
_entity.pdbx_description
1 polymer ?
#
loop_
_entity_poly.entity_id
_entity_poly.type
_entity_poly.pdbx_seq_one_letter_code
_entity_poly.pdbx_strand_id
1 'polypeptide(L)'
;METCDVTSKTKQGYRSSLTRFFESNTINKPKDIRKLNLKDKESRGLRNLLNYCEDEEIEDVVGYNIDRWRRFIKIRKSGVVEVYVTDEEIKEAYNACPEVLKPVFSLLVYSGSRATHIHKMLETFDERNIIINGNIAHYPTSSFSEGKKKTFHVYFPTSFIPDLNSIGKPRCYYNITEKIRKGRVSAKTIRKWHLNMMIQDGVTESIADFIQGRAATTVGSAHYLNKVQRASVEYAKVIEQFPI
;
A
#
# COMPACT_ATOMS: atom_id res chain seq x y z
N MET A 1 -22.93 -10.95 3.65
CA MET A 1 -21.69 -10.38 3.08
C MET A 1 -21.54 -8.98 3.65
N GLU A 2 -20.56 -8.73 4.52
CA GLU A 2 -20.24 -7.34 4.90
C GLU A 2 -19.83 -6.60 3.63
N THR A 3 -20.66 -5.64 3.22
CA THR A 3 -20.29 -4.66 2.20
C THR A 3 -19.12 -3.86 2.76
N CYS A 4 -17.91 -4.15 2.28
CA CYS A 4 -16.75 -3.30 2.55
C CYS A 4 -17.03 -1.92 1.95
N ASP A 5 -17.61 -1.03 2.76
CA ASP A 5 -17.87 0.34 2.38
C ASP A 5 -16.54 1.03 2.01
N VAL A 6 -16.61 1.91 1.03
CA VAL A 6 -15.43 2.61 0.51
C VAL A 6 -14.97 3.62 1.57
N THR A 7 -13.67 3.72 1.81
CA THR A 7 -13.14 4.64 2.85
C THR A 7 -13.58 6.09 2.59
N SER A 8 -13.77 6.90 3.64
CA SER A 8 -14.20 8.30 3.52
C SER A 8 -13.31 9.12 2.59
N LYS A 9 -11.99 8.88 2.62
CA LYS A 9 -11.02 9.49 1.69
C LYS A 9 -11.30 9.13 0.23
N THR A 10 -11.70 7.88 -0.03
CA THR A 10 -12.05 7.43 -1.38
C THR A 10 -13.38 8.02 -1.82
N LYS A 11 -14.39 8.07 -0.94
CA LYS A 11 -15.69 8.74 -1.21
C LYS A 11 -15.47 10.21 -1.62
N GLN A 12 -14.69 10.96 -0.84
CA GLN A 12 -14.34 12.34 -1.17
C GLN A 12 -13.59 12.45 -2.51
N GLY A 13 -12.70 11.51 -2.79
CA GLY A 13 -11.97 11.43 -4.04
C GLY A 13 -12.87 11.20 -5.27
N TYR A 14 -13.88 10.34 -5.15
CA TYR A 14 -14.87 10.14 -6.21
C TYR A 14 -15.75 11.37 -6.39
N ARG A 15 -16.31 11.92 -5.31
CA ARG A 15 -17.13 13.14 -5.35
C ARG A 15 -16.39 14.28 -6.07
N SER A 16 -15.17 14.60 -5.60
CA SER A 16 -14.37 15.68 -6.18
C SER A 16 -14.04 15.45 -7.67
N SER A 17 -13.83 14.19 -8.06
CA SER A 17 -13.55 13.83 -9.46
C SER A 17 -14.78 13.98 -10.33
N LEU A 18 -15.95 13.56 -9.83
CA LEU A 18 -17.21 13.65 -10.56
C LEU A 18 -17.69 15.09 -10.70
N THR A 19 -17.56 15.91 -9.65
CA THR A 19 -17.91 17.34 -9.72
C THR A 19 -17.16 18.02 -10.86
N ARG A 20 -15.82 17.87 -10.91
CA ARG A 20 -15.00 18.43 -12.00
C ARG A 20 -15.33 17.85 -13.37
N PHE A 21 -15.63 16.55 -13.41
CA PHE A 21 -16.04 15.90 -14.64
C PHE A 21 -17.32 16.53 -15.21
N PHE A 22 -18.35 16.71 -14.39
CA PHE A 22 -19.63 17.28 -14.82
C PHE A 22 -19.60 18.81 -15.03
N GLU A 23 -18.66 19.53 -14.42
CA GLU A 23 -18.41 20.95 -14.74
C GLU A 23 -17.94 21.14 -16.19
N SER A 24 -17.16 20.19 -16.71
CA SER A 24 -16.53 20.29 -18.03
C SER A 24 -17.23 19.48 -19.13
N ASN A 25 -18.18 18.62 -18.77
CA ASN A 25 -18.80 17.67 -19.71
C ASN A 25 -20.30 17.60 -19.48
N THR A 26 -21.07 17.91 -20.52
CA THR A 26 -22.52 17.65 -20.55
C THR A 26 -22.78 16.28 -21.17
N ILE A 27 -23.44 15.41 -20.43
CA ILE A 27 -23.71 14.02 -20.82
C ILE A 27 -25.22 13.81 -20.91
N ASN A 28 -25.75 13.63 -22.12
CA ASN A 28 -27.18 13.53 -22.34
C ASN A 28 -27.65 12.10 -22.63
N LYS A 29 -26.74 11.23 -23.08
CA LYS A 29 -27.04 9.82 -23.35
C LYS A 29 -25.83 8.92 -23.12
N PRO A 30 -26.03 7.61 -22.89
CA PRO A 30 -24.95 6.66 -22.59
C PRO A 30 -23.78 6.68 -23.58
N LYS A 31 -24.06 6.85 -24.88
CA LYS A 31 -23.03 6.86 -25.93
C LYS A 31 -22.08 8.05 -25.85
N ASP A 32 -22.45 9.14 -25.17
CA ASP A 32 -21.60 10.33 -25.06
C ASP A 32 -20.32 10.02 -24.27
N ILE A 33 -20.40 9.12 -23.28
CA ILE A 33 -19.25 8.62 -22.50
C ILE A 33 -18.18 8.00 -23.39
N ARG A 34 -18.57 7.36 -24.51
CA ARG A 34 -17.62 6.69 -25.42
C ARG A 34 -16.59 7.65 -26.01
N LYS A 35 -16.94 8.92 -26.15
CA LYS A 35 -16.06 9.96 -26.72
C LYS A 35 -15.06 10.51 -25.69
N LEU A 36 -15.23 10.15 -24.41
CA LEU A 36 -14.44 10.70 -23.32
C LEU A 36 -13.34 9.74 -22.89
N ASN A 37 -12.19 10.31 -22.56
CA ASN A 37 -11.09 9.59 -21.96
C ASN A 37 -11.21 9.64 -20.42
N LEU A 38 -12.11 8.83 -19.87
CA LEU A 38 -12.35 8.80 -18.43
C LEU A 38 -11.10 8.42 -17.64
N LYS A 39 -10.79 9.23 -16.62
CA LYS A 39 -9.77 8.92 -15.61
C LYS A 39 -10.27 7.84 -14.66
N ASP A 40 -9.37 7.13 -13.98
CA ASP A 40 -9.73 6.01 -13.09
C ASP A 40 -10.78 6.41 -12.01
N LYS A 41 -10.60 7.57 -11.37
CA LYS A 41 -11.55 8.07 -10.36
C LYS A 41 -12.90 8.50 -10.95
N GLU A 42 -12.92 8.97 -12.20
CA GLU A 42 -14.15 9.32 -12.91
C GLU A 42 -14.92 8.03 -13.25
N SER A 43 -14.25 7.03 -13.84
CA SER A 43 -14.86 5.73 -14.13
C SER A 43 -15.39 5.03 -12.88
N ARG A 44 -14.61 5.01 -11.79
CA ARG A 44 -15.03 4.40 -10.52
C ARG A 44 -16.14 5.19 -9.84
N GLY A 45 -16.04 6.52 -9.86
CA GLY A 45 -17.07 7.41 -9.31
C GLY A 45 -18.39 7.23 -10.03
N LEU A 46 -18.40 7.25 -11.38
CA LEU A 46 -19.60 7.08 -12.19
C LEU A 46 -20.24 5.72 -11.94
N ARG A 47 -19.43 4.65 -11.84
CA ARG A 47 -19.95 3.33 -11.47
C ARG A 47 -20.59 3.34 -10.09
N ASN A 48 -19.97 3.99 -9.11
CA ASN A 48 -20.51 4.07 -7.76
C ASN A 48 -21.81 4.88 -7.70
N LEU A 49 -21.92 5.94 -8.51
CA LEU A 49 -23.16 6.69 -8.67
C LEU A 49 -24.28 5.82 -9.25
N LEU A 50 -23.98 5.01 -10.28
CA LEU A 50 -24.98 4.09 -10.85
C LEU A 50 -25.36 2.95 -9.90
N ASN A 51 -24.43 2.48 -9.06
CA ASN A 51 -24.76 1.53 -7.99
C ASN A 51 -25.71 2.19 -6.98
N TYR A 52 -25.45 3.43 -6.59
CA TYR A 52 -26.35 4.17 -5.71
C TYR A 52 -27.75 4.35 -6.34
N CYS A 53 -27.84 4.69 -7.63
CA CYS A 53 -29.12 4.74 -8.33
C CYS A 53 -29.86 3.39 -8.25
N GLU A 54 -29.15 2.28 -8.48
CA GLU A 54 -29.70 0.92 -8.38
C GLU A 54 -30.18 0.60 -6.94
N ASP A 55 -29.39 0.95 -5.92
CA ASP A 55 -29.73 0.75 -4.51
C ASP A 55 -30.96 1.58 -4.08
N GLU A 56 -31.19 2.73 -4.71
CA GLU A 56 -32.35 3.61 -4.51
C GLU A 56 -33.50 3.34 -5.50
N GLU A 57 -33.47 2.19 -6.19
CA GLU A 57 -34.51 1.75 -7.15
C GLU A 57 -34.73 2.72 -8.32
N ILE A 58 -33.71 3.53 -8.66
CA ILE A 58 -33.68 4.41 -9.84
C ILE A 58 -33.19 3.60 -11.04
N GLU A 59 -34.13 3.11 -11.85
CA GLU A 59 -33.83 2.29 -13.03
C GLU A 59 -33.33 3.10 -14.24
N ASP A 60 -33.79 4.35 -14.39
CA ASP A 60 -33.49 5.22 -15.52
C ASP A 60 -32.80 6.52 -15.11
N VAL A 61 -31.73 6.86 -15.82
CA VAL A 61 -31.00 8.13 -15.67
C VAL A 61 -31.01 8.85 -17.01
N VAL A 62 -31.57 10.08 -17.02
CA VAL A 62 -31.74 10.90 -18.23
C VAL A 62 -32.50 10.12 -19.34
N GLY A 63 -33.55 9.37 -18.95
CA GLY A 63 -34.37 8.59 -19.87
C GLY A 63 -33.70 7.33 -20.46
N TYR A 64 -32.59 6.88 -19.86
CA TYR A 64 -31.92 5.64 -20.25
C TYR A 64 -31.62 4.77 -19.04
N ASN A 65 -31.93 3.48 -19.19
CA ASN A 65 -31.66 2.48 -18.16
C ASN A 65 -30.18 2.45 -17.73
N ILE A 66 -29.94 2.32 -16.42
CA ILE A 66 -28.61 2.32 -15.79
C ILE A 66 -27.62 1.32 -16.41
N ASP A 67 -28.07 0.16 -16.91
CA ASP A 67 -27.19 -0.82 -17.55
C ASP A 67 -26.59 -0.32 -18.86
N ARG A 68 -27.33 0.53 -19.58
CA ARG A 68 -26.81 1.16 -20.80
C ARG A 68 -25.64 2.07 -20.48
N TRP A 69 -25.68 2.76 -19.36
CA TRP A 69 -24.58 3.61 -18.87
C TRP A 69 -23.36 2.77 -18.48
N ARG A 70 -23.57 1.67 -17.72
CA ARG A 70 -22.50 0.77 -17.26
C ARG A 70 -21.64 0.22 -18.40
N ARG A 71 -22.26 -0.09 -19.56
CA ARG A 71 -21.56 -0.62 -20.75
C ARG A 71 -20.45 0.31 -21.26
N PHE A 72 -20.57 1.62 -21.07
CA PHE A 72 -19.60 2.60 -21.54
C PHE A 72 -18.59 3.03 -20.44
N ILE A 73 -18.84 2.68 -19.18
CA ILE A 73 -17.94 3.00 -18.05
C ILE A 73 -16.98 1.84 -17.81
N LYS A 74 -15.89 1.82 -18.58
CA LYS A 74 -14.82 0.83 -18.44
C LYS A 74 -13.83 1.23 -17.36
N ILE A 75 -13.66 0.37 -16.35
CA ILE A 75 -12.56 0.49 -15.38
C ILE A 75 -11.33 -0.13 -15.99
N ARG A 76 -10.28 0.68 -16.20
CA ARG A 76 -8.99 0.18 -16.66
C ARG A 76 -8.37 -0.69 -15.58
N LYS A 77 -7.89 -1.88 -15.96
CA LYS A 77 -7.05 -2.68 -15.08
C LYS A 77 -5.73 -1.92 -14.88
N SER A 78 -5.25 -1.85 -13.65
CA SER A 78 -3.92 -1.30 -13.37
C SER A 78 -2.89 -2.17 -14.07
N GLY A 79 -2.00 -1.56 -14.85
CA GLY A 79 -0.88 -2.26 -15.46
C GLY A 79 0.10 -2.80 -14.41
N VAL A 80 0.85 -3.83 -14.79
CA VAL A 80 2.00 -4.29 -14.01
C VAL A 80 3.09 -3.24 -14.16
N VAL A 81 3.67 -2.81 -13.05
CA VAL A 81 4.87 -1.94 -13.07
C VAL A 81 6.07 -2.87 -12.99
N GLU A 82 6.94 -2.89 -13.99
CA GLU A 82 8.14 -3.74 -14.02
C GLU A 82 9.39 -2.89 -13.80
N VAL A 83 9.44 -2.22 -12.65
CA VAL A 83 10.61 -1.45 -12.23
C VAL A 83 11.25 -2.20 -11.07
N TYR A 84 12.46 -2.69 -11.34
CA TYR A 84 13.35 -3.33 -10.38
C TYR A 84 14.58 -2.45 -10.24
N VAL A 85 14.87 -2.05 -9.00
CA VAL A 85 16.03 -1.22 -8.64
C VAL A 85 17.14 -2.11 -8.11
N THR A 86 18.40 -1.70 -8.25
CA THR A 86 19.57 -2.44 -7.74
C THR A 86 19.96 -1.98 -6.35
N ASP A 87 20.87 -2.72 -5.69
CA ASP A 87 21.41 -2.37 -4.38
C ASP A 87 22.16 -1.04 -4.42
N GLU A 88 22.89 -0.76 -5.50
CA GLU A 88 23.58 0.51 -5.74
C GLU A 88 22.57 1.66 -5.78
N GLU A 89 21.46 1.50 -6.50
CA GLU A 89 20.41 2.52 -6.54
C GLU A 89 19.77 2.74 -5.16
N ILE A 90 19.58 1.68 -4.36
CA ILE A 90 19.11 1.80 -2.97
C ILE A 90 20.10 2.58 -2.12
N LYS A 91 21.40 2.25 -2.18
CA LYS A 91 22.48 2.98 -1.48
C LYS A 91 22.55 4.45 -1.89
N GLU A 92 22.53 4.73 -3.18
CA GLU A 92 22.53 6.10 -3.70
C GLU A 92 21.30 6.88 -3.24
N ALA A 93 20.12 6.26 -3.26
CA ALA A 93 18.90 6.88 -2.78
C ALA A 93 18.92 7.12 -1.27
N TYR A 94 19.47 6.20 -0.48
CA TYR A 94 19.66 6.37 0.97
C TYR A 94 20.61 7.52 1.28
N ASN A 95 21.76 7.58 0.59
CA ASN A 95 22.75 8.64 0.77
C ASN A 95 22.22 10.02 0.36
N ALA A 96 21.35 10.09 -0.65
CA ALA A 96 20.68 11.31 -1.06
C ALA A 96 19.44 11.67 -0.22
N CYS A 97 18.96 10.76 0.62
CA CYS A 97 17.79 10.96 1.47
C CYS A 97 18.10 12.00 2.56
N PRO A 98 17.20 12.95 2.85
CA PRO A 98 17.39 13.87 3.98
C PRO A 98 17.64 13.10 5.28
N GLU A 99 18.61 13.52 6.10
CA GLU A 99 18.98 12.84 7.35
C GLU A 99 17.78 12.50 8.24
N VAL A 100 16.87 13.46 8.43
CA VAL A 100 15.64 13.30 9.22
C VAL A 100 14.68 12.22 8.69
N LEU A 101 14.85 11.78 7.45
CA LEU A 101 14.06 10.73 6.81
C LEU A 101 14.83 9.42 6.60
N LYS A 102 16.15 9.39 6.88
CA LYS A 102 16.95 8.16 6.75
C LYS A 102 16.40 7.02 7.59
N PRO A 103 16.01 7.18 8.86
CA PRO A 103 15.41 6.07 9.61
C PRO A 103 14.10 5.56 8.98
N VAL A 104 13.26 6.43 8.42
CA VAL A 104 12.04 6.01 7.70
C VAL A 104 12.40 5.26 6.41
N PHE A 105 13.44 5.69 5.71
CA PHE A 105 13.98 5.00 4.54
C PHE A 105 14.50 3.61 4.93
N SER A 106 15.32 3.52 5.97
CA SER A 106 15.85 2.26 6.49
C SER A 106 14.73 1.30 6.89
N LEU A 107 13.69 1.79 7.57
CA LEU A 107 12.54 0.96 7.92
C LEU A 107 11.79 0.43 6.69
N LEU A 108 11.70 1.20 5.59
CA LEU A 108 11.15 0.71 4.32
C LEU A 108 12.02 -0.39 3.71
N VAL A 109 13.34 -0.21 3.74
CA VAL A 109 14.33 -1.16 3.21
C VAL A 109 14.37 -2.43 4.03
N TYR A 110 14.35 -2.35 5.36
CA TYR A 110 14.39 -3.50 6.25
C TYR A 110 13.10 -4.30 6.24
N SER A 111 11.93 -3.65 6.18
CA SER A 111 10.65 -4.35 6.35
C SER A 111 9.94 -4.72 5.06
N GLY A 112 10.26 -4.04 3.95
CA GLY A 112 9.51 -4.14 2.70
C GLY A 112 8.03 -3.77 2.85
N SER A 113 7.64 -3.11 3.94
CA SER A 113 6.25 -2.80 4.25
C SER A 113 5.71 -1.70 3.35
N ARG A 114 4.37 -1.66 3.20
CA ARG A 114 3.74 -0.56 2.46
C ARG A 114 3.99 0.73 3.24
N ALA A 115 4.49 1.79 2.59
CA ALA A 115 4.72 3.08 3.25
C ALA A 115 3.49 3.61 3.99
N THR A 116 2.26 3.34 3.52
CA THR A 116 1.04 3.74 4.24
C THR A 116 0.87 3.01 5.57
N HIS A 117 1.33 1.77 5.69
CA HIS A 117 1.27 1.02 6.95
C HIS A 117 2.39 1.45 7.90
N ILE A 118 3.60 1.70 7.36
CA ILE A 118 4.69 2.31 8.15
C ILE A 118 4.26 3.66 8.70
N HIS A 119 3.68 4.52 7.86
CA HIS A 119 3.21 5.83 8.29
C HIS A 119 2.20 5.75 9.43
N LYS A 120 1.20 4.86 9.33
CA LYS A 120 0.24 4.61 10.42
C LYS A 120 0.88 4.04 11.68
N MET A 121 1.81 3.10 11.54
CA MET A 121 2.55 2.54 12.67
C MET A 121 3.29 3.65 13.44
N LEU A 122 3.95 4.55 12.71
CA LEU A 122 4.70 5.67 13.29
C LEU A 122 3.80 6.72 13.95
N GLU A 123 2.55 6.90 13.51
CA GLU A 123 1.60 7.83 14.15
C GLU A 123 1.23 7.43 15.58
N THR A 124 1.23 6.12 15.87
CA THR A 124 0.87 5.55 17.18
C THR A 124 1.97 4.64 17.72
N PHE A 125 3.23 4.94 17.39
CA PHE A 125 4.35 4.09 17.76
C PHE A 125 4.60 4.12 19.27
N ASP A 126 4.84 2.94 19.82
CA ASP A 126 5.19 2.71 21.22
C ASP A 126 6.24 1.60 21.29
N GLU A 127 7.45 1.94 21.70
CA GLU A 127 8.60 1.03 21.75
C GLU A 127 8.32 -0.23 22.58
N ARG A 128 7.40 -0.17 23.56
CA ARG A 128 7.03 -1.29 24.43
C ARG A 128 6.35 -2.43 23.67
N ASN A 129 5.85 -2.15 22.46
CA ASN A 129 5.25 -3.15 21.58
C ASN A 129 6.28 -3.88 20.69
N ILE A 130 7.57 -3.48 20.74
CA ILE A 130 8.63 -4.15 19.99
C ILE A 130 8.89 -5.52 20.61
N ILE A 131 8.88 -6.55 19.76
CA ILE A 131 9.24 -7.92 20.13
C ILE A 131 10.66 -8.18 19.62
N ILE A 132 11.59 -8.46 20.54
CA ILE A 132 13.01 -8.71 20.23
C ILE A 132 13.27 -10.22 20.21
N ASN A 133 13.85 -10.70 19.11
CA ASN A 133 14.22 -12.09 18.88
C ASN A 133 15.68 -12.16 18.44
N GLY A 134 16.62 -11.98 19.38
CA GLY A 134 18.06 -11.98 19.08
C GLY A 134 18.48 -10.74 18.28
N ASN A 135 19.09 -10.93 17.11
CA ASN A 135 19.56 -9.85 16.23
C ASN A 135 18.43 -9.20 15.39
N ILE A 136 17.21 -9.73 15.46
CA ILE A 136 16.04 -9.17 14.78
C ILE A 136 14.98 -8.70 15.80
N ALA A 137 14.22 -7.70 15.40
CA ALA A 137 13.07 -7.21 16.12
C ALA A 137 11.87 -7.06 15.16
N HIS A 138 10.67 -7.09 15.71
CA HIS A 138 9.46 -6.83 14.94
C HIS A 138 8.38 -6.14 15.75
N TYR A 139 7.57 -5.34 15.04
CA TYR A 139 6.45 -4.61 15.60
C TYR A 139 5.13 -5.19 15.05
N PRO A 140 4.20 -5.66 15.89
CA PRO A 140 2.89 -6.14 15.44
C PRO A 140 2.05 -5.02 14.81
N THR A 141 1.61 -5.19 13.57
CA THR A 141 0.89 -4.17 12.79
C THR A 141 -0.47 -4.62 12.27
N SER A 142 -0.95 -5.81 12.67
CA SER A 142 -2.24 -6.37 12.24
C SER A 142 -3.43 -5.40 12.36
N SER A 143 -3.45 -4.56 13.40
CA SER A 143 -4.48 -3.52 13.61
C SER A 143 -4.53 -2.43 12.53
N PHE A 144 -3.46 -2.24 11.76
CA PHE A 144 -3.38 -1.24 10.68
C PHE A 144 -3.82 -1.78 9.31
N SER A 145 -4.29 -3.04 9.26
CA SER A 145 -4.82 -3.67 8.04
C SER A 145 -6.17 -3.08 7.63
N GLU A 146 -6.36 -2.78 6.35
CA GLU A 146 -7.62 -2.22 5.81
C GLU A 146 -8.08 -2.96 4.55
N GLY A 147 -9.30 -3.52 4.60
CA GLY A 147 -9.88 -4.28 3.49
C GLY A 147 -8.91 -5.37 3.00
N LYS A 148 -8.54 -5.33 1.73
CA LYS A 148 -7.57 -6.27 1.11
C LYS A 148 -6.10 -5.92 1.35
N LYS A 149 -5.80 -4.74 1.93
CA LYS A 149 -4.42 -4.32 2.22
C LYS A 149 -4.05 -4.74 3.63
N LYS A 150 -3.31 -5.84 3.75
CA LYS A 150 -2.91 -6.40 5.04
C LYS A 150 -1.48 -6.00 5.44
N THR A 151 -1.21 -6.09 6.73
CA THR A 151 0.11 -6.05 7.36
C THR A 151 0.00 -6.84 8.66
N PHE A 152 1.07 -7.49 9.08
CA PHE A 152 1.04 -8.40 10.22
C PHE A 152 2.10 -8.01 11.23
N HIS A 153 3.34 -7.94 10.77
CA HIS A 153 4.51 -7.49 11.53
C HIS A 153 5.40 -6.64 10.62
N VAL A 154 6.08 -5.66 11.21
CA VAL A 154 7.15 -4.88 10.57
C VAL A 154 8.47 -5.35 11.17
N TYR A 155 9.30 -6.01 10.38
CA TYR A 155 10.60 -6.56 10.79
C TYR A 155 11.74 -5.56 10.54
N PHE A 156 12.73 -5.56 11.43
CA PHE A 156 13.94 -4.74 11.34
C PHE A 156 15.08 -5.32 12.23
N PRO A 157 16.34 -4.92 12.01
CA PRO A 157 17.44 -5.25 12.92
C PRO A 157 17.20 -4.77 14.35
N THR A 158 17.59 -5.56 15.36
CA THR A 158 17.56 -5.10 16.76
C THR A 158 18.42 -3.84 16.97
N SER A 159 19.54 -3.74 16.24
CA SER A 159 20.42 -2.56 16.26
C SER A 159 19.76 -1.28 15.74
N PHE A 160 18.64 -1.38 15.01
CA PHE A 160 17.92 -0.24 14.44
C PHE A 160 16.92 0.41 15.42
N ILE A 161 16.69 -0.20 16.59
CA ILE A 161 15.73 0.34 17.59
C ILE A 161 16.02 1.81 17.98
N PRO A 162 17.27 2.24 18.24
CA PRO A 162 17.57 3.63 18.56
C PRO A 162 17.17 4.60 17.43
N ASP A 163 17.44 4.23 16.18
CA ASP A 163 17.09 5.04 15.02
C ASP A 163 15.56 5.08 14.81
N LEU A 164 14.87 3.97 15.03
CA LEU A 164 13.40 3.92 15.00
C LEU A 164 12.79 4.87 16.03
N ASN A 165 13.32 4.87 17.26
CA ASN A 165 12.89 5.77 18.33
C ASN A 165 13.14 7.25 17.99
N SER A 166 14.17 7.55 17.18
CA SER A 166 14.48 8.92 16.75
C SER A 166 13.47 9.52 15.76
N ILE A 167 12.63 8.71 15.10
CA ILE A 167 11.68 9.18 14.06
C ILE A 167 10.63 10.13 14.62
N GLY A 168 10.27 9.99 15.90
CA GLY A 168 9.20 10.75 16.53
C GLY A 168 7.89 10.65 15.75
N LYS A 169 7.04 11.68 15.85
CA LYS A 169 5.80 11.74 15.05
C LYS A 169 6.13 11.99 13.58
N PRO A 170 5.62 11.15 12.65
CA PRO A 170 5.96 11.28 11.24
C PRO A 170 5.38 12.57 10.64
N ARG A 171 6.13 13.16 9.70
CA ARG A 171 5.59 14.21 8.82
C ARG A 171 4.42 13.69 7.99
N CYS A 172 3.74 14.58 7.26
CA CYS A 172 2.65 14.15 6.37
C CYS A 172 3.16 13.11 5.36
N TYR A 173 2.31 12.10 5.09
CA TYR A 173 2.64 10.96 4.23
C TYR A 173 3.24 11.38 2.88
N TYR A 174 2.64 12.39 2.23
CA TYR A 174 3.08 12.88 0.93
C TYR A 174 4.53 13.39 0.98
N ASN A 175 4.86 14.20 2.00
CA ASN A 175 6.21 14.75 2.17
C ASN A 175 7.25 13.63 2.36
N ILE A 176 6.91 12.58 3.11
CA ILE A 176 7.80 11.43 3.31
C ILE A 176 8.02 10.71 1.97
N THR A 177 6.93 10.36 1.28
CA THR A 177 7.03 9.58 0.05
C THR A 177 7.70 10.31 -1.09
N GLU A 178 7.57 11.63 -1.18
CA GLU A 178 8.22 12.42 -2.23
C GLU A 178 9.71 12.63 -1.92
N LYS A 179 10.07 12.93 -0.67
CA LYS A 179 11.47 13.19 -0.30
C LYS A 179 12.36 11.95 -0.27
N ILE A 180 11.77 10.76 -0.12
CA ILE A 180 12.48 9.47 -0.24
C ILE A 180 12.74 9.07 -1.70
N ARG A 181 12.07 9.71 -2.67
CA ARG A 181 12.24 9.34 -4.08
C ARG A 181 13.54 9.89 -4.65
N LYS A 182 14.28 8.99 -5.32
CA LYS A 182 15.48 9.32 -6.07
C LYS A 182 15.55 8.42 -7.30
N GLY A 183 15.55 9.00 -8.50
CA GLY A 183 15.53 8.25 -9.75
C GLY A 183 14.36 7.26 -9.80
N ARG A 184 14.66 5.96 -9.94
CA ARG A 184 13.68 4.87 -9.95
C ARG A 184 13.30 4.37 -8.54
N VAL A 185 14.02 4.82 -7.51
CA VAL A 185 13.77 4.45 -6.12
C VAL A 185 12.60 5.24 -5.55
N SER A 186 11.69 4.50 -4.93
CA SER A 186 10.47 4.97 -4.27
C SER A 186 10.05 3.91 -3.26
N ALA A 187 9.21 4.26 -2.28
CA ALA A 187 8.67 3.26 -1.34
C ALA A 187 8.03 2.04 -2.03
N LYS A 188 7.44 2.22 -3.23
CA LYS A 188 6.86 1.11 -4.01
C LYS A 188 7.92 0.20 -4.62
N THR A 189 9.02 0.77 -5.11
CA THR A 189 10.11 0.01 -5.74
C THR A 189 11.03 -0.61 -4.70
N ILE A 190 11.28 0.05 -3.55
CA ILE A 190 11.96 -0.54 -2.38
C ILE A 190 11.24 -1.83 -1.94
N ARG A 191 9.91 -1.78 -1.80
CA ARG A 191 9.12 -2.97 -1.45
C ARG A 191 9.25 -4.11 -2.47
N LYS A 192 9.46 -3.82 -3.75
CA LYS A 192 9.67 -4.87 -4.76
C LYS A 192 11.08 -5.42 -4.71
N TRP A 193 12.06 -4.53 -4.60
CA TRP A 193 13.45 -4.89 -4.39
C TRP A 193 13.59 -5.80 -3.17
N HIS A 194 13.00 -5.45 -2.02
CA HIS A 194 13.02 -6.29 -0.83
C HIS A 194 12.42 -7.68 -1.09
N LEU A 195 11.33 -7.79 -1.86
CA LEU A 195 10.75 -9.10 -2.16
C LEU A 195 11.72 -9.95 -2.99
N ASN A 196 12.34 -9.34 -4.00
CA ASN A 196 13.30 -10.01 -4.86
C ASN A 196 14.54 -10.45 -4.09
N MET A 197 15.12 -9.58 -3.25
CA MET A 197 16.27 -9.89 -2.40
C MET A 197 15.95 -11.10 -1.51
N MET A 198 14.81 -11.07 -0.81
CA MET A 198 14.39 -12.18 0.05
C MET A 198 14.30 -13.52 -0.71
N ILE A 199 13.74 -13.50 -1.92
CA ILE A 199 13.62 -14.71 -2.75
C ILE A 199 15.00 -15.18 -3.23
N GLN A 200 15.87 -14.26 -3.64
CA GLN A 200 17.23 -14.56 -4.09
C GLN A 200 18.06 -15.21 -2.96
N ASP A 201 17.85 -14.78 -1.72
CA ASP A 201 18.52 -15.31 -0.54
C ASP A 201 17.81 -16.52 0.10
N GLY A 202 16.90 -17.15 -0.65
CA GLY A 202 16.29 -18.43 -0.28
C GLY A 202 15.06 -18.35 0.64
N VAL A 203 14.56 -17.15 0.95
CA VAL A 203 13.30 -17.01 1.69
C VAL A 203 12.13 -17.39 0.79
N THR A 204 11.34 -18.37 1.23
CA THR A 204 10.17 -18.83 0.47
C THR A 204 9.18 -17.68 0.21
N GLU A 205 8.57 -17.65 -0.98
CA GLU A 205 7.62 -16.61 -1.38
C GLU A 205 6.48 -16.42 -0.36
N SER A 206 5.94 -17.51 0.20
CA SER A 206 4.88 -17.48 1.22
C SER A 206 5.29 -16.73 2.51
N ILE A 207 6.56 -16.84 2.90
CA ILE A 207 7.10 -16.14 4.07
C ILE A 207 7.45 -14.69 3.72
N ALA A 208 8.06 -14.44 2.56
CA ALA A 208 8.33 -13.08 2.10
C ALA A 208 7.03 -12.26 1.91
N ASP A 209 5.98 -12.89 1.38
CA ASP A 209 4.63 -12.32 1.29
C ASP A 209 4.01 -12.06 2.67
N PHE A 210 4.26 -12.94 3.65
CA PHE A 210 3.81 -12.69 5.02
C PHE A 210 4.52 -11.48 5.63
N ILE A 211 5.86 -11.42 5.55
CA ILE A 211 6.68 -10.30 6.04
C ILE A 211 6.22 -8.99 5.43
N GLN A 212 5.92 -8.98 4.13
CA GLN A 212 5.42 -7.77 3.46
C GLN A 212 3.92 -7.50 3.67
N GLY A 213 3.13 -8.39 4.26
CA GLY A 213 1.66 -8.23 4.34
C GLY A 213 0.94 -8.36 3.00
N ARG A 214 1.41 -9.25 2.13
CA ARG A 214 0.76 -9.67 0.87
C ARG A 214 -0.14 -10.89 1.07
N ALA A 215 0.13 -11.71 2.08
CA ALA A 215 -0.63 -12.92 2.36
C ALA A 215 -2.10 -12.62 2.75
N ALA A 216 -3.01 -13.52 2.37
CA ALA A 216 -4.41 -13.50 2.80
C ALA A 216 -4.54 -13.88 4.29
N THR A 217 -5.50 -13.26 4.97
CA THR A 217 -5.80 -13.43 6.42
C THR A 217 -6.50 -14.74 6.78
N THR A 218 -6.72 -15.66 5.85
CA THR A 218 -7.64 -16.81 6.01
C THR A 218 -7.10 -17.96 6.86
N VAL A 219 -6.27 -17.70 7.87
CA VAL A 219 -5.63 -18.78 8.64
C VAL A 219 -5.76 -18.55 10.13
N GLY A 220 -6.17 -19.61 10.84
CA GLY A 220 -6.40 -19.60 12.29
C GLY A 220 -5.13 -19.26 13.10
N SER A 221 -5.32 -18.98 14.39
CA SER A 221 -4.28 -18.50 15.31
C SER A 221 -3.00 -19.34 15.31
N ALA A 222 -3.11 -20.67 15.31
CA ALA A 222 -1.95 -21.57 15.29
C ALA A 222 -1.11 -21.42 14.02
N HIS A 223 -1.75 -21.28 12.86
CA HIS A 223 -1.06 -21.07 11.59
C HIS A 223 -0.45 -19.67 11.50
N TYR A 224 -1.07 -18.67 12.11
CA TYR A 224 -0.49 -17.33 12.24
C TYR A 224 0.80 -17.35 13.06
N LEU A 225 0.78 -17.95 14.25
CA LEU A 225 1.96 -18.06 15.12
C LEU A 225 3.12 -18.79 14.43
N ASN A 226 2.81 -19.89 13.74
CA ASN A 226 3.80 -20.61 12.95
C ASN A 226 4.44 -19.71 11.88
N LYS A 227 3.63 -18.90 11.17
CA LYS A 227 4.15 -17.93 10.20
C LYS A 227 5.03 -16.86 10.82
N VAL A 228 4.70 -16.33 12.00
CA VAL A 228 5.55 -15.35 12.71
C VAL A 228 6.89 -15.97 13.10
N GLN A 229 6.88 -17.20 13.63
CA GLN A 229 8.10 -17.91 13.99
C GLN A 229 8.98 -18.18 12.77
N ARG A 230 8.41 -18.73 11.69
CA ARG A 230 9.13 -18.98 10.44
C ARG A 230 9.65 -17.70 9.80
N ALA A 231 8.85 -16.64 9.79
CA ALA A 231 9.28 -15.33 9.30
C ALA A 231 10.46 -14.77 10.10
N SER A 232 10.45 -14.92 11.42
CA SER A 232 11.57 -14.52 12.28
C SER A 232 12.85 -15.28 11.92
N VAL A 233 12.76 -16.61 11.79
CA VAL A 233 13.92 -17.46 11.44
C VAL A 233 14.46 -17.13 10.05
N GLU A 234 13.61 -16.99 9.04
CA GLU A 234 14.04 -16.68 7.67
C GLU A 234 14.58 -15.25 7.55
N TYR A 235 13.94 -14.27 8.20
CA TYR A 235 14.39 -12.87 8.18
C TYR A 235 15.78 -12.71 8.83
N ALA A 236 16.06 -13.44 9.90
CA ALA A 236 17.37 -13.40 10.56
C ALA A 236 18.53 -13.84 9.65
N LYS A 237 18.27 -14.64 8.61
CA LYS A 237 19.31 -15.09 7.65
C LYS A 237 19.71 -14.02 6.64
N VAL A 238 18.82 -13.07 6.35
CA VAL A 238 19.01 -12.09 5.28
C VAL A 238 19.36 -10.68 5.78
N ILE A 239 19.43 -10.49 7.11
CA ILE A 239 19.65 -9.18 7.72
C ILE A 239 20.96 -8.52 7.28
N GLU A 240 21.98 -9.32 6.99
CA GLU A 240 23.29 -8.83 6.53
C GLU A 240 23.32 -8.48 5.04
N GLN A 241 22.25 -8.82 4.29
CA GLN A 241 22.13 -8.57 2.86
C GLN A 241 21.53 -7.19 2.56
N PHE A 242 21.00 -6.49 3.58
CA PHE A 242 20.52 -5.14 3.39
C PHE A 242 21.68 -4.19 3.08
N PRO A 243 21.57 -3.34 2.04
CA PRO A 243 22.70 -2.59 1.52
C PRO A 243 23.02 -1.31 2.32
N ILE A 244 22.34 -1.05 3.45
CA ILE A 244 22.39 0.20 4.23
C ILE A 244 22.43 -0.02 5.75
#